data_AF-A0AAV1M782-F1
#
_entry.id   AF-A0AAV1M782-F1
#
_cell.length_a   1.000
_cell.length_b   1.000
_cell.length_c   1.000
_cell.angle_alpha   90.00
_cell.angle_beta   90.00
_cell.angle_gamma   90.00
#
_symmetry.space_group_name_H-M   'P 1'
#
loop_
_entity.id
_entity.type
_entity.pdbx_description
1 polymer ?
#
loop_
_entity_poly.entity_id
_entity_poly.type
_entity_poly.pdbx_seq_one_letter_code
_entity_poly.pdbx_strand_id
1 'polypeptide(L)'
;MNRTSIPRIVPTTKPWSDGSITGLNKPVSKGQRVVIMHAGFESKFITNALLLFKAGTKSGDYHDDMNYVNYEKWLKTQLVPNLPPRSVVIVDNASYHNKEYNCP
;
A
#
# COMPACT_ATOMS: atom_id res chain seq x y z
N MET A 1 11.00 8.00 45.72
CA MET A 1 10.31 6.98 44.93
C MET A 1 10.98 6.90 43.56
N ASN A 2 11.72 5.83 43.32
CA ASN A 2 12.51 5.64 42.10
C ASN A 2 11.59 5.29 40.92
N ARG A 3 11.70 6.03 39.81
CA ARG A 3 11.03 5.65 38.56
C ARG A 3 11.78 4.48 37.94
N THR A 4 11.19 3.30 38.02
CA THR A 4 11.61 2.13 37.25
C THR A 4 11.22 2.36 35.79
N SER A 5 12.20 2.59 34.91
CA SER A 5 11.98 2.62 33.46
C SER A 5 11.76 1.20 32.95
N ILE A 6 10.61 0.96 32.34
CA ILE A 6 10.31 -0.31 31.65
C ILE A 6 11.18 -0.37 30.37
N PRO A 7 11.97 -1.43 30.13
CA PRO A 7 12.72 -1.55 28.90
C PRO A 7 11.76 -1.72 27.70
N ARG A 8 12.00 -0.93 26.65
CA ARG A 8 11.28 -1.00 25.39
C ARG A 8 11.58 -2.34 24.71
N ILE A 9 10.61 -3.26 24.71
CA ILE A 9 10.70 -4.49 23.93
C ILE A 9 10.60 -4.10 22.45
N VAL A 10 11.71 -4.20 21.74
CA VAL A 10 11.75 -4.11 20.27
C VAL A 10 11.27 -5.47 19.75
N PRO A 11 10.23 -5.57 18.92
CA PRO A 11 9.85 -6.84 18.32
C PRO A 11 10.97 -7.26 17.37
N THR A 12 11.80 -8.22 17.78
CA THR A 12 12.66 -8.95 16.85
C THR A 12 11.75 -9.85 16.03
N THR A 13 11.37 -9.39 14.84
CA THR A 13 10.72 -10.23 13.83
C THR A 13 11.70 -11.35 13.49
N LYS A 14 11.44 -12.57 13.96
CA LYS A 14 12.09 -13.75 13.39
C LYS A 14 11.44 -13.97 12.02
N PRO A 15 12.15 -13.79 10.90
CA PRO A 15 11.62 -14.22 9.61
C PRO A 15 11.51 -15.75 9.62
N TRP A 16 10.54 -16.31 8.91
CA TRP A 16 10.53 -17.75 8.65
C TRP A 16 11.76 -18.10 7.83
N SER A 17 12.74 -18.76 8.46
CA SER A 17 13.91 -19.32 7.81
C SER A 17 14.15 -20.75 8.31
N ASP A 18 14.77 -21.56 7.46
CA ASP A 18 15.11 -22.97 7.70
C ASP A 18 16.28 -23.17 8.68
N GLY A 19 16.62 -22.14 9.47
CA GLY A 19 17.78 -22.15 10.36
C GLY A 19 19.12 -21.93 9.67
N SER A 20 19.16 -21.84 8.34
CA SER A 20 20.37 -21.48 7.61
C SER A 20 20.57 -19.96 7.61
N ILE A 21 21.45 -19.48 8.48
CA ILE A 21 21.83 -18.05 8.56
C ILE A 21 22.74 -17.58 7.41
N THR A 22 23.10 -18.48 6.48
CA THR A 22 23.97 -18.18 5.33
C THR A 22 23.15 -17.56 4.19
N GLY A 23 22.75 -16.30 4.35
CA GLY A 23 22.18 -15.55 3.21
C GLY A 23 21.54 -14.21 3.51
N LEU A 24 21.16 -13.93 4.76
CA LEU A 24 20.22 -12.84 5.05
C LEU A 24 20.83 -11.66 5.82
N ASN A 25 22.02 -11.19 5.43
CA ASN A 25 22.64 -10.01 6.04
C ASN A 25 23.00 -8.90 5.04
N LYS A 26 22.49 -8.95 3.81
CA LYS A 26 22.53 -7.75 2.96
C LYS A 26 21.32 -6.90 3.31
N PRO A 27 21.48 -5.68 3.87
CA PRO A 27 20.36 -4.77 3.96
C PRO A 27 19.85 -4.59 2.53
N VAL A 28 18.61 -5.01 2.29
CA VAL A 28 17.92 -4.68 1.04
C VAL A 28 17.94 -3.16 0.99
N SER A 29 18.69 -2.60 0.03
CA SER A 29 18.74 -1.15 -0.10
C SER A 29 17.31 -0.66 -0.25
N LYS A 30 16.99 0.49 0.35
CA LYS A 30 15.72 1.19 0.11
C LYS A 30 15.74 1.74 -1.32
N GLY A 31 15.77 0.83 -2.29
CA GLY A 31 15.85 1.14 -3.70
C GLY A 31 14.60 1.90 -4.14
N GLN A 32 14.72 2.61 -5.26
CA GLN A 32 13.60 3.29 -5.88
C GLN A 32 12.49 2.27 -6.18
N ARG A 33 11.26 2.58 -5.74
CA ARG A 33 10.08 1.76 -6.01
C ARG A 33 9.16 2.49 -6.98
N VAL A 34 8.22 1.74 -7.55
CA VAL A 34 7.13 2.26 -8.37
C VAL A 34 5.83 1.70 -7.82
N VAL A 35 4.83 2.55 -7.67
CA VAL A 35 3.45 2.16 -7.40
C VAL A 35 2.73 2.06 -8.73
N ILE A 36 2.06 0.93 -8.93
CA ILE A 36 1.21 0.65 -10.07
C ILE A 36 -0.17 0.32 -9.51
N MET A 37 -1.20 1.05 -9.93
CA MET A 37 -2.59 0.73 -9.61
C MET A 37 -3.41 0.79 -10.89
N HIS A 38 -4.14 -0.28 -11.18
CA HIS A 38 -4.95 -0.41 -12.38
C HIS A 38 -6.16 -1.29 -12.07
N ALA A 39 -7.30 -1.01 -12.71
CA ALA A 39 -8.46 -1.89 -12.72
C ALA A 39 -8.64 -2.58 -14.06
N GLY A 40 -9.11 -3.82 -14.03
CA GLY A 40 -9.51 -4.61 -15.19
C GLY A 40 -10.69 -5.49 -14.87
N PHE A 41 -11.24 -6.12 -15.91
CA PHE A 41 -12.23 -7.17 -15.84
C PHE A 41 -11.77 -8.36 -16.67
N GLU A 42 -12.56 -9.44 -16.70
CA GLU A 42 -12.20 -10.76 -17.24
C GLU A 42 -11.32 -10.73 -18.51
N SER A 43 -11.67 -9.89 -19.49
CA SER A 43 -11.02 -9.87 -20.79
C SER A 43 -10.04 -8.72 -21.04
N LYS A 44 -10.07 -7.64 -20.23
CA LYS A 44 -9.22 -6.46 -20.46
C LYS A 44 -9.11 -5.51 -19.28
N PHE A 45 -8.08 -4.68 -19.34
CA PHE A 45 -7.95 -3.49 -18.52
C PHE A 45 -8.97 -2.40 -18.90
N ILE A 46 -9.41 -1.64 -17.91
CA ILE A 46 -10.28 -0.48 -18.12
C ILE A 46 -9.43 0.67 -18.68
N THR A 47 -9.77 1.15 -19.88
CA THR A 47 -9.06 2.26 -20.50
C THR A 47 -9.00 3.48 -19.57
N ASN A 48 -7.84 4.13 -19.49
CA ASN A 48 -7.59 5.32 -18.65
C ASN A 48 -7.67 5.10 -17.12
N ALA A 49 -7.56 3.84 -16.65
CA ALA A 49 -7.53 3.52 -15.23
C ALA A 49 -6.12 3.22 -14.66
N LEU A 50 -5.05 3.42 -15.42
CA LEU A 50 -3.67 3.20 -14.96
C LEU A 50 -3.14 4.41 -14.19
N LEU A 51 -2.88 4.22 -12.89
CA LEU A 51 -2.04 5.10 -12.09
C LEU A 51 -0.64 4.51 -11.94
N LEU A 52 0.38 5.29 -12.30
CA LEU A 52 1.79 4.92 -12.23
C LEU A 52 2.60 6.06 -11.63
N PHE A 53 3.31 5.83 -10.52
CA PHE A 53 4.21 6.83 -9.93
C PHE A 53 5.36 6.21 -9.16
N LYS A 54 6.45 6.97 -8.97
CA LYS A 54 7.63 6.52 -8.21
C LYS A 54 7.36 6.63 -6.70
N ALA A 55 7.54 5.52 -5.98
CA ALA A 55 7.46 5.41 -4.52
C ALA A 55 8.85 5.54 -3.87
N GLY A 56 8.91 5.93 -2.60
CA GLY A 56 10.15 6.05 -1.83
C GLY A 56 10.91 7.35 -2.07
N THR A 57 10.21 8.42 -2.47
CA THR A 57 10.80 9.77 -2.55
C THR A 57 10.94 10.43 -1.17
N LYS A 58 10.28 9.89 -0.14
CA LYS A 58 10.43 10.28 1.27
C LYS A 58 11.06 9.13 2.05
N SER A 59 11.98 9.44 2.97
CA SER A 59 12.67 8.43 3.79
C SER A 59 11.70 7.80 4.81
N GLY A 60 11.00 6.72 4.44
CA GLY A 60 9.95 6.14 5.28
C GLY A 60 9.47 4.76 4.82
N ASP A 61 8.49 4.23 5.54
CA ASP A 61 7.77 2.99 5.21
C ASP A 61 7.06 3.15 3.85
N TYR A 62 7.04 2.09 3.03
CA TYR A 62 6.42 2.13 1.70
C TYR A 62 4.90 2.31 1.75
N HIS A 63 4.30 2.02 2.91
CA HIS A 63 2.88 2.20 3.16
C HIS A 63 2.43 3.68 3.09
N ASP A 64 3.35 4.65 3.14
CA ASP A 64 3.00 6.07 3.05
C ASP A 64 2.75 6.53 1.60
N ASP A 65 3.29 5.82 0.60
CA ASP A 65 3.23 6.25 -0.80
C ASP A 65 1.84 6.03 -1.41
N MET A 66 1.20 4.88 -1.15
CA MET A 66 -0.20 4.64 -1.50
C MET A 66 -1.09 4.87 -0.29
N ASN A 67 -1.86 5.95 -0.32
CA ASN A 67 -2.69 6.40 0.79
C ASN A 67 -4.09 6.78 0.30
N TYR A 68 -4.95 7.15 1.25
CA TYR A 68 -6.33 7.51 0.99
C TYR A 68 -6.49 8.62 -0.07
N VAL A 69 -5.66 9.68 0.00
CA VAL A 69 -5.79 10.82 -0.92
C VAL A 69 -5.47 10.40 -2.36
N ASN A 70 -4.42 9.58 -2.53
CA ASN A 70 -4.05 9.04 -3.83
C ASN A 70 -5.11 8.06 -4.36
N TYR A 71 -5.63 7.19 -3.49
CA TYR A 71 -6.69 6.24 -3.82
C TYR A 71 -7.97 6.96 -4.24
N GLU A 72 -8.45 7.90 -3.44
CA GLU A 72 -9.68 8.66 -3.71
C GLU A 72 -9.56 9.44 -5.01
N LYS A 73 -8.43 10.10 -5.25
CA LYS A 73 -8.18 10.83 -6.50
C LYS A 73 -8.26 9.89 -7.70
N TRP A 74 -7.56 8.76 -7.67
CA TRP A 74 -7.63 7.79 -8.76
C TRP A 74 -9.04 7.23 -8.94
N LEU A 75 -9.72 6.89 -7.85
CA LEU A 75 -11.07 6.36 -7.87
C LEU A 75 -12.01 7.33 -8.58
N LYS A 76 -11.97 8.63 -8.22
CA LYS A 76 -12.84 9.67 -8.77
C LYS A 76 -12.47 10.12 -10.17
N THR A 77 -11.19 10.24 -10.51
CA THR A 77 -10.75 10.86 -11.76
C THR A 77 -10.39 9.88 -12.86
N GLN A 78 -10.10 8.61 -12.51
CA GLN A 78 -9.64 7.59 -13.46
C GLN A 78 -10.53 6.35 -13.46
N LEU A 79 -10.84 5.76 -12.30
CA LEU A 79 -11.63 4.52 -12.29
C LEU A 79 -13.11 4.79 -12.61
N VAL A 80 -13.82 5.53 -11.75
CA VAL A 80 -15.28 5.74 -11.84
C VAL A 80 -15.73 6.29 -13.19
N PRO A 81 -15.05 7.31 -13.80
CA PRO A 81 -15.47 7.84 -15.09
C PRO A 81 -15.33 6.84 -16.25
N ASN A 82 -14.47 5.83 -16.11
CA ASN A 82 -14.21 4.83 -17.14
C ASN A 82 -14.85 3.46 -16.83
N LEU A 83 -15.58 3.33 -15.72
CA LEU A 83 -16.29 2.11 -15.38
C LEU A 83 -17.53 1.91 -16.26
N PRO A 84 -17.74 0.71 -16.82
CA PRO A 84 -19.01 0.35 -17.45
C PRO A 84 -20.17 0.49 -16.44
N PRO A 85 -21.38 0.80 -16.91
CA PRO A 85 -22.56 0.85 -16.03
C PRO A 85 -22.80 -0.52 -15.37
N ARG A 86 -23.33 -0.50 -14.13
CA ARG A 86 -23.64 -1.71 -13.33
C ARG A 86 -22.42 -2.59 -13.02
N SER A 87 -21.25 -1.97 -12.87
CA SER A 87 -20.03 -2.66 -12.44
C SER A 87 -20.01 -2.90 -10.93
N VAL A 88 -19.36 -3.98 -10.51
CA VAL A 88 -18.96 -4.24 -9.11
C VAL A 88 -17.44 -4.09 -9.03
N VAL A 89 -16.96 -3.30 -8.08
CA VAL A 89 -15.53 -3.10 -7.83
C VAL A 89 -15.12 -4.01 -6.68
N ILE A 90 -14.13 -4.86 -6.92
CA ILE A 90 -13.52 -5.74 -5.92
C ILE A 90 -12.10 -5.24 -5.66
N VAL A 91 -11.79 -4.94 -4.41
CA VAL A 91 -10.47 -4.50 -3.95
C VAL A 91 -10.03 -5.37 -2.76
N ASP A 92 -8.73 -5.41 -2.49
CA ASP A 92 -8.21 -6.01 -1.27
C ASP A 92 -8.56 -5.16 -0.04
N ASN A 93 -8.38 -5.73 1.15
CA ASN A 93 -8.70 -5.06 2.40
C ASN A 93 -7.53 -4.19 2.91
N ALA A 94 -7.24 -3.11 2.20
CA ALA A 94 -6.31 -2.08 2.65
C ALA A 94 -7.05 -1.01 3.48
N SER A 95 -6.41 -0.51 4.54
CA SER A 95 -7.03 0.46 5.46
C SER A 95 -7.52 1.73 4.74
N TYR A 96 -6.80 2.19 3.72
CA TYR A 96 -7.14 3.37 2.94
C TYR A 96 -8.28 3.16 1.93
N HIS A 97 -8.79 1.94 1.75
CA HIS A 97 -10.00 1.68 0.96
C HIS A 97 -11.29 1.97 1.74
N ASN A 98 -11.22 1.94 3.07
CA ASN A 98 -12.39 1.95 3.96
C ASN A 98 -12.60 3.31 4.64
N LYS A 99 -12.57 4.41 3.89
CA LYS A 99 -12.88 5.72 4.46
C LYS A 99 -14.33 6.09 4.22
N GLU A 100 -15.04 6.29 5.33
CA GLU A 100 -16.42 6.74 5.33
C GLU A 100 -16.47 8.27 5.14
N TYR A 101 -17.41 8.71 4.30
CA TYR A 101 -17.84 10.10 4.27
C TYR A 101 -19.14 10.18 5.06
N ASN A 102 -19.06 10.78 6.25
CA ASN A 102 -20.27 11.22 6.93
C ASN A 102 -20.79 12.43 6.16
N CYS A 103 -21.84 12.22 5.37
CA CYS A 103 -22.66 13.31 4.90
C CYS A 103 -23.55 13.74 6.08
N PRO A 104 -23.46 15.00 6.56
CA PRO A 104 -24.41 15.51 7.55
C PRO A 104 -25.83 15.56 6.99
#